data_AF-A0AAN8Y9A0-F1
#
_entry.id   AF-A0AAN8Y9A0-F1
#
_cell.length_a   1.000
_cell.length_b   1.000
_cell.length_c   1.000
_cell.angle_alpha   90.00
_cell.angle_beta   90.00
_cell.angle_gamma   90.00
#
_symmetry.space_group_name_H-M   'P 1'
#
loop_
_entity.id
_entity.type
_entity.pdbx_description
1 polymer ?
#
loop_
_entity_poly.entity_id
_entity_poly.type
_entity_poly.pdbx_seq_one_letter_code
_entity_poly.pdbx_strand_id
1 'polypeptide(L)'
;MEIEKIKRRVADIDRVRTTYNITDTSNNNDDCIPLDRRRLFLHADETEVIGLDDDFNTLKAKLLDQDSPYGVVSIVGMPGLGKTTLAKKLYRHVRHQFECSGLVYVSQQPRAGEILRDIAKQVGLTEQERKENL
;
A
#
# COMPACT_ATOMS: atom_id res chain seq x y z
N MET A 1 9.27 20.05 34.74
CA MET A 1 10.13 19.07 34.04
C MET A 1 9.59 18.67 32.66
N GLU A 2 8.28 18.48 32.47
CA GLU A 2 7.73 18.10 31.16
C GLU A 2 7.79 19.21 30.09
N ILE A 3 7.53 20.46 30.48
CA ILE A 3 7.53 21.59 29.54
C ILE A 3 8.90 21.79 28.87
N GLU A 4 10.00 21.59 29.60
CA GLU A 4 11.35 21.71 29.04
C GLU A 4 11.68 20.58 28.06
N LYS A 5 11.14 19.38 28.29
CA LYS A 5 11.31 18.25 27.38
C LYS A 5 10.56 18.49 26.07
N ILE A 6 9.37 19.08 26.14
CA ILE A 6 8.59 19.48 24.96
C ILE A 6 9.31 20.60 24.20
N LYS A 7 9.80 21.64 24.89
CA LYS A 7 10.57 22.72 24.26
C LYS A 7 11.79 22.21 23.50
N ARG A 8 12.54 21.27 24.07
CA ARG A 8 13.67 20.61 23.38
C ARG A 8 13.22 19.85 22.14
N ARG A 9 12.16 19.04 22.25
CA ARG A 9 11.61 18.31 21.08
C ARG A 9 11.18 19.25 19.95
N VAL A 10 10.57 20.39 20.26
CA VAL A 10 10.16 21.37 19.25
C VAL A 10 11.38 21.94 18.52
N ALA A 11 12.43 22.31 19.26
CA ALA A 11 13.68 22.82 18.66
C ALA A 11 14.39 21.76 17.79
N ASP A 12 14.40 20.50 18.23
CA ASP A 12 14.99 19.40 17.46
C ASP A 12 14.23 19.15 16.15
N ILE A 13 12.89 19.19 16.19
CA ILE A 13 12.04 19.05 15.00
C ILE A 13 12.30 20.19 14.00
N ASP A 14 12.40 21.42 14.50
CA ASP A 14 12.67 22.59 13.66
C ASP A 14 14.05 22.49 12.99
N ARG A 15 15.07 22.06 13.74
CA ARG A 15 16.42 21.81 13.20
C ARG A 15 16.42 20.75 12.10
N VAL A 16 15.72 19.63 12.30
CA VAL A 16 15.60 18.55 11.31
C VAL A 16 14.90 19.07 10.06
N ARG A 17 13.80 19.82 10.22
CA ARG A 17 13.07 20.44 9.11
C ARG A 17 13.98 21.31 8.25
N THR A 18 14.77 22.19 8.87
CA THR A 18 15.73 23.05 8.15
C THR A 18 16.83 22.22 7.48
N THR A 19 17.37 21.22 8.18
CA THR A 19 18.47 20.37 7.67
C THR A 19 18.08 19.64 6.40
N TYR A 20 16.85 19.11 6.35
CA TYR A 20 16.32 18.40 5.18
C TYR A 20 15.57 19.32 4.21
N ASN A 21 15.64 20.65 4.41
CA ASN A 21 14.98 21.66 3.59
C ASN A 21 13.49 21.36 3.32
N ILE A 22 12.78 20.88 4.34
CA ILE A 22 11.35 20.56 4.27
C ILE A 22 10.58 21.88 4.27
N THR A 23 10.36 22.43 3.07
CA THR A 23 9.57 23.63 2.85
C THR A 23 8.08 23.32 2.93
N ASP A 24 7.30 24.23 3.52
CA ASP A 24 5.84 24.17 3.37
C ASP A 24 5.56 24.45 1.90
N THR A 25 5.08 23.44 1.18
CA THR A 25 4.66 23.60 -0.21
C THR A 25 3.31 24.31 -0.23
N SER A 26 3.31 25.59 0.15
CA SER A 26 2.22 26.53 -0.04
C SER A 26 2.43 27.24 -1.39
N ASN A 27 2.62 26.47 -2.45
CA ASN A 27 2.54 27.00 -3.81
C ASN A 27 1.13 26.73 -4.31
N ASN A 28 0.39 27.80 -4.62
CA ASN A 28 -1.00 27.81 -5.09
C ASN A 28 -1.20 27.19 -6.50
N ASN A 29 -0.44 26.14 -6.82
CA ASN A 29 -0.67 25.22 -7.93
C ASN A 29 -0.83 23.83 -7.32
N ASP A 30 -1.84 23.67 -6.47
CA ASP A 30 -2.11 22.41 -5.78
C ASP A 30 -2.74 21.41 -6.76
N ASP A 31 -1.89 20.73 -7.54
CA ASP A 31 -2.07 19.29 -7.77
C ASP A 31 -1.74 18.54 -6.46
N CYS A 32 -2.35 18.97 -5.35
CA CYS A 32 -2.36 18.22 -4.11
C CYS A 32 -3.25 17.01 -4.39
N ILE A 33 -2.64 15.91 -4.85
CA ILE A 33 -3.34 14.63 -4.95
C ILE A 33 -3.84 14.36 -3.53
N PRO A 34 -5.16 14.36 -3.28
CA PRO A 34 -5.68 14.10 -1.95
C PRO A 34 -5.09 12.77 -1.49
N LEU A 35 -4.39 12.80 -0.35
CA LEU A 35 -3.69 11.63 0.17
C LEU A 35 -4.73 10.54 0.47
N ASP A 36 -4.96 9.62 -0.47
CA ASP A 36 -5.99 8.58 -0.27
C ASP A 36 -5.53 7.69 0.88
N ARG A 37 -6.38 7.62 1.90
CA ARG A 37 -6.18 6.80 3.10
C ARG A 37 -5.90 5.34 2.74
N ARG A 38 -6.45 4.83 1.65
CA ARG A 38 -6.20 3.48 1.13
C ARG A 38 -4.77 3.29 0.65
N ARG A 39 -4.15 4.32 0.08
CA ARG A 39 -2.74 4.30 -0.33
C ARG A 39 -1.83 4.25 0.90
N LEU A 40 -2.12 5.06 1.91
CA LEU A 40 -1.42 4.98 3.21
C LEU A 40 -1.61 3.62 3.88
N PHE A 41 -2.82 3.07 3.80
CA PHE A 41 -3.14 1.77 4.39
C PHE A 41 -2.32 0.63 3.80
N LEU A 42 -1.81 0.74 2.57
CA LEU A 42 -0.90 -0.28 2.01
C LEU A 42 0.40 -0.39 2.84
N HIS A 43 0.93 0.75 3.27
CA HIS A 43 2.19 0.86 4.00
C HIS A 43 2.03 0.83 5.52
N ALA A 44 0.80 0.89 6.04
CA ALA A 44 0.54 0.84 7.47
C ALA A 44 1.00 -0.49 8.10
N ASP A 45 1.40 -0.42 9.37
CA ASP A 45 1.84 -1.56 10.17
C ASP A 45 0.74 -2.61 10.36
N GLU A 46 1.14 -3.78 10.85
CA GLU A 46 0.26 -4.90 11.09
C GLU A 46 -0.65 -4.63 12.29
N THR A 47 -1.96 -4.64 12.05
CA THR A 47 -2.97 -4.72 13.11
C THR A 47 -3.46 -6.15 13.19
N GLU A 48 -3.68 -6.66 14.40
CA GLU A 48 -4.32 -7.95 14.61
C GLU A 48 -5.73 -7.94 13.98
N VAL A 49 -5.99 -8.89 13.08
CA VAL A 49 -7.26 -9.01 12.37
C VAL A 49 -7.97 -10.25 12.89
N ILE A 50 -9.00 -10.02 13.70
CA ILE A 50 -9.86 -11.05 14.31
C ILE A 50 -11.21 -11.14 13.59
N GLY A 51 -11.84 -12.32 13.62
CA GLY A 51 -13.23 -12.51 13.17
C GLY A 51 -13.41 -12.59 11.66
N LEU A 52 -12.34 -12.77 10.89
CA LEU A 52 -12.36 -12.97 9.43
C LEU A 52 -11.67 -14.29 9.03
N ASP A 53 -11.53 -15.23 9.96
CA ASP A 53 -10.69 -16.41 9.77
C ASP A 53 -11.31 -17.41 8.79
N ASP A 54 -12.63 -17.57 8.80
CA ASP A 54 -13.36 -18.43 7.85
C ASP A 54 -13.24 -17.91 6.40
N ASP A 55 -13.46 -16.60 6.21
CA ASP A 55 -13.29 -15.94 4.91
C ASP A 55 -11.83 -16.02 4.45
N PHE A 56 -10.88 -15.80 5.35
CA PHE A 56 -9.46 -15.91 5.06
C PHE A 56 -9.09 -17.31 4.57
N ASN A 57 -9.51 -18.36 5.27
CA ASN A 57 -9.21 -19.75 4.91
C ASN A 57 -9.86 -20.12 3.57
N THR A 58 -11.09 -19.68 3.34
CA THR A 58 -11.80 -19.90 2.07
C THR A 58 -11.08 -19.24 0.90
N LEU A 59 -10.66 -17.98 1.04
CA LEU A 59 -9.94 -17.27 -0.02
C LEU A 59 -8.54 -17.83 -0.24
N LYS A 60 -7.85 -18.24 0.82
CA LYS A 60 -6.54 -18.90 0.74
C LYS A 60 -6.61 -20.20 -0.05
N ALA A 61 -7.61 -21.04 0.21
CA ALA A 61 -7.81 -22.28 -0.54
C ALA A 61 -8.03 -22.01 -2.03
N LYS A 62 -8.86 -21.01 -2.38
CA LYS A 62 -9.11 -20.63 -3.77
C LYS A 62 -7.87 -20.07 -4.49
N LEU A 63 -7.02 -19.31 -3.79
CA LEU A 63 -5.81 -18.72 -4.39
C LEU A 63 -4.68 -19.74 -4.62
N LEU A 64 -4.66 -20.82 -3.84
CA LEU A 64 -3.61 -21.85 -3.89
C LEU A 64 -4.09 -23.12 -4.59
N ASP A 65 -5.24 -23.06 -5.26
CA ASP A 65 -5.78 -24.15 -6.04
C ASP A 65 -4.93 -24.39 -7.29
N GLN A 66 -4.26 -25.54 -7.34
CA GLN A 66 -3.36 -25.91 -8.44
C GLN A 66 -4.11 -26.27 -9.72
N ASP A 67 -5.40 -26.62 -9.62
CA ASP A 67 -6.24 -26.95 -10.77
C ASP A 67 -6.68 -25.68 -11.53
N SER A 68 -6.51 -24.50 -10.92
CA SER A 68 -6.83 -23.19 -11.50
C SER A 68 -5.61 -22.26 -11.46
N PRO A 69 -4.57 -22.50 -12.29
CA PRO A 69 -3.31 -21.74 -12.26
C PRO A 69 -3.47 -20.25 -12.61
N TYR A 70 -4.58 -19.88 -13.26
CA TYR A 70 -4.95 -18.50 -13.55
C TYR A 70 -6.36 -18.24 -13.02
N GLY A 71 -6.50 -17.31 -12.09
CA GLY A 71 -7.78 -17.02 -11.46
C GLY A 71 -7.87 -15.60 -10.90
N VAL A 72 -9.09 -15.10 -10.77
CA VAL A 72 -9.38 -13.81 -10.14
C VAL A 72 -10.36 -14.04 -8.99
N VAL A 73 -9.99 -13.53 -7.82
CA VAL A 73 -10.83 -13.55 -6.62
C VAL A 73 -11.25 -12.12 -6.29
N SER A 74 -12.55 -11.90 -6.15
CA SER A 74 -13.12 -10.59 -5.80
C SER A 74 -13.70 -10.62 -4.37
N ILE A 75 -13.41 -9.58 -3.59
CA ILE A 75 -13.97 -9.37 -2.25
C ILE A 75 -14.94 -8.18 -2.33
N VAL A 76 -16.24 -8.45 -2.21
CA VAL A 76 -17.31 -7.46 -2.38
C VAL A 76 -18.12 -7.34 -1.10
N GLY A 77 -18.63 -6.14 -0.82
CA GLY A 77 -19.42 -5.87 0.37
C GLY A 77 -19.48 -4.39 0.71
N MET A 78 -20.27 -4.02 1.71
CA MET A 78 -20.44 -2.63 2.15
C MET A 78 -19.13 -1.97 2.58
N PRO A 79 -19.01 -0.63 2.49
CA PRO A 79 -17.91 0.12 3.09
C PRO A 79 -17.73 -0.24 4.57
N GLY A 80 -16.50 -0.24 5.08
CA GLY A 80 -16.22 -0.50 6.50
C GLY A 80 -16.14 -1.98 6.92
N LEU A 81 -16.58 -2.94 6.10
CA LEU A 81 -16.51 -4.38 6.44
C LEU A 81 -15.09 -5.00 6.49
N GLY A 82 -14.04 -4.20 6.32
CA GLY A 82 -12.67 -4.72 6.39
C GLY A 82 -12.20 -5.46 5.13
N LYS A 83 -12.82 -5.26 3.95
CA LYS A 83 -12.41 -5.92 2.69
C LYS A 83 -10.93 -5.74 2.35
N THR A 84 -10.44 -4.50 2.39
CA THR A 84 -9.02 -4.19 2.15
C THR A 84 -8.13 -4.79 3.24
N THR A 85 -8.62 -4.86 4.48
CA THR A 85 -7.93 -5.50 5.60
C THR A 85 -7.75 -7.00 5.36
N LEU A 86 -8.83 -7.69 4.95
CA LEU A 86 -8.78 -9.12 4.60
C LEU A 86 -7.83 -9.39 3.43
N ALA A 87 -7.94 -8.61 2.34
CA ALA A 87 -7.03 -8.73 1.19
C ALA A 87 -5.56 -8.53 1.60
N LYS A 88 -5.28 -7.54 2.45
CA LYS A 88 -3.93 -7.27 2.95
C LYS A 88 -3.40 -8.39 3.86
N LYS A 89 -4.25 -8.93 4.76
CA LYS A 89 -3.91 -10.12 5.57
C LYS A 89 -3.57 -11.30 4.66
N LEU A 90 -4.43 -11.59 3.69
CA LEU A 90 -4.26 -12.69 2.74
C LEU A 90 -2.96 -12.57 1.94
N TYR A 91 -2.73 -11.41 1.31
CA TYR A 91 -1.52 -11.11 0.54
C TYR A 91 -0.25 -11.43 1.34
N ARG A 92 -0.14 -10.93 2.58
CA ARG A 92 1.04 -11.16 3.43
C ARG A 92 1.31 -12.64 3.70
N HIS A 93 0.26 -13.44 3.84
CA HIS A 93 0.38 -14.88 4.15
C HIS A 93 0.72 -15.73 2.93
N VAL A 94 0.24 -15.35 1.74
CA VAL A 94 0.40 -16.17 0.53
C VAL A 94 1.48 -15.67 -0.43
N ARG A 95 1.94 -14.42 -0.31
CA ARG A 95 2.90 -13.81 -1.26
C ARG A 95 4.16 -14.63 -1.49
N HIS A 96 4.65 -15.34 -0.48
CA HIS A 96 5.87 -16.16 -0.56
C HIS A 96 5.66 -17.50 -1.28
N GLN A 97 4.42 -17.84 -1.64
CA GLN A 97 4.07 -19.03 -2.39
C GLN A 97 4.03 -18.78 -3.90
N PHE A 98 4.22 -17.52 -4.32
CA PHE A 98 4.31 -17.10 -5.71
C PHE A 98 5.74 -16.65 -6.02
N GLU A 99 6.16 -16.81 -7.27
CA GLU A 99 7.49 -16.36 -7.74
C GLU A 99 7.66 -14.85 -7.57
N CYS A 100 6.60 -14.09 -7.86
CA CYS A 100 6.53 -12.66 -7.64
C CYS A 100 5.17 -12.26 -7.10
N SER A 101 5.11 -11.11 -6.42
CA SER A 101 3.88 -10.64 -5.79
C SER A 101 3.89 -9.12 -5.67
N GLY A 102 2.75 -8.48 -5.84
CA GLY A 102 2.61 -7.05 -5.62
C GLY A 102 1.26 -6.69 -5.00
N LEU A 103 1.25 -5.62 -4.23
CA LEU A 103 0.06 -4.98 -3.68
C LEU A 103 0.02 -3.53 -4.14
N VAL A 104 -0.98 -3.19 -4.96
CA VAL A 104 -1.07 -1.89 -5.63
C VAL A 104 -2.38 -1.21 -5.28
N TYR A 105 -2.33 0.11 -5.09
CA TYR A 105 -3.50 0.94 -4.87
C TYR A 105 -3.98 1.49 -6.21
N VAL A 106 -5.30 1.40 -6.44
CA VAL A 106 -5.96 1.93 -7.64
C VAL A 106 -6.90 3.06 -7.20
N SER A 107 -6.67 4.26 -7.73
CA SER A 107 -7.51 5.43 -7.47
C SER A 107 -8.84 5.38 -8.21
N GLN A 108 -9.78 6.24 -7.82
CA GLN A 108 -11.07 6.39 -8.51
C GLN A 108 -10.89 6.84 -9.98
N GLN A 109 -9.86 7.63 -10.25
CA GLN A 109 -9.43 8.00 -11.60
C GLN A 109 -8.09 7.29 -11.88
N PRO A 110 -8.13 6.03 -12.32
CA PRO A 110 -6.92 5.24 -12.49
C PRO A 110 -6.09 5.75 -13.66
N ARG A 111 -4.78 5.92 -13.43
CA ARG A 111 -3.80 6.18 -14.49
C ARG A 111 -3.06 4.89 -14.79
N ALA A 112 -3.41 4.23 -15.88
CA ALA A 112 -2.89 2.90 -16.23
C ALA A 112 -1.36 2.84 -16.23
N GLY A 113 -0.68 3.83 -16.82
CA GLY A 113 0.79 3.89 -16.84
C GLY A 113 1.44 4.03 -15.46
N GLU A 114 0.78 4.67 -14.49
CA GLU A 114 1.28 4.73 -13.10
C GLU A 114 1.09 3.37 -12.40
N ILE A 115 -0.08 2.77 -12.54
CA ILE A 115 -0.40 1.46 -11.96
C ILE A 115 0.54 0.37 -12.50
N LEU A 116 0.76 0.32 -13.82
CA LEU A 116 1.66 -0.65 -14.44
C LEU A 116 3.10 -0.48 -13.98
N ARG A 117 3.58 0.78 -13.82
CA ARG A 117 4.90 1.05 -13.25
C ARG A 117 5.01 0.59 -11.80
N ASP A 118 3.96 0.77 -11.00
CA ASP A 118 3.94 0.32 -9.61
C ASP A 118 3.91 -1.21 -9.50
N ILE A 119 3.19 -1.91 -10.39
CA ILE A 119 3.24 -3.38 -10.51
C ILE A 119 4.65 -3.81 -10.90
N ALA A 120 5.21 -3.23 -11.96
CA ALA A 120 6.53 -3.58 -12.49
C ALA A 120 7.65 -3.46 -11.43
N LYS A 121 7.58 -2.43 -10.57
CA LYS A 121 8.52 -2.26 -9.45
C LYS A 121 8.43 -3.38 -8.42
N GLN A 122 7.23 -3.91 -8.17
CA GLN A 122 7.02 -4.93 -7.15
C GLN A 122 7.33 -6.34 -7.64
N VAL A 123 7.16 -6.61 -8.94
CA VAL A 123 7.44 -7.94 -9.52
C VAL A 123 8.87 -8.10 -10.04
N GLY A 124 9.76 -7.15 -9.75
CA GLY A 124 11.19 -7.28 -10.06
C GLY A 124 11.60 -6.93 -11.49
N LEU A 125 10.72 -6.32 -12.30
CA LEU A 125 11.08 -5.83 -13.64
C LEU A 125 12.07 -4.67 -13.51
N THR A 126 13.29 -4.90 -13.98
CA THR A 126 14.41 -3.95 -13.89
C THR A 126 14.31 -2.85 -14.95
N GLU A 127 14.97 -1.71 -14.71
CA GLU A 127 14.95 -0.54 -15.61
C GLU A 127 15.44 -0.83 -17.05
N GLN A 128 16.18 -1.92 -17.25
CA GLN A 128 16.64 -2.36 -18.58
C GLN A 128 15.49 -2.95 -19.43
N GLU A 129 14.56 -3.68 -18.83
CA GLU A 129 13.40 -4.28 -19.53
C GLU A 129 12.27 -3.25 -19.75
N ARG A 130 12.27 -2.16 -18.96
CA ARG A 130 11.24 -1.09 -19.02
C ARG A 130 11.34 -0.20 -20.25
N LYS A 131 12.53 -0.07 -20.84
CA LYS A 131 12.76 0.83 -21.99
C LYS A 131 12.48 0.17 -23.34
N GLU A 132 12.40 -1.15 -23.39
CA GLU A 132 12.18 -1.88 -24.64
C GLU A 132 10.70 -2.13 -24.95
N ASN A 133 9.80 -1.96 -23.96
CA ASN A 133 8.40 -2.37 -24.07
C ASN A 133 7.35 -1.34 -23.60
N LEU A 134 7.74 -0.08 -23.33
CA LEU A 134 6.81 1.01 -22.98
C LEU A 134 6.99 2.24 -23.88
#